data_AF-A0A0B0EU18-F1
#
_entry.id   AF-A0A0B0EU18-F1
#
_cell.length_a   1.000
_cell.length_b   1.000
_cell.length_c   1.000
_cell.angle_alpha   90.00
_cell.angle_beta   90.00
_cell.angle_gamma   90.00
#
_symmetry.space_group_name_H-M   'P 1'
#
loop_
_entity.id
_entity.type
_entity.pdbx_description
1 polymer ?
#
loop_
_entity_poly.entity_id
_entity_poly.type
_entity_poly.pdbx_seq_one_letter_code
_entity_poly.pdbx_strand_id
1 'polypeptide(L)'
;MFLGVITQKIQNIDRLRQIIQVLVKYGFGYIIDRLKIDHKIIRKNLIVFGPVKRLDIYDMSMPVRARKVLEELEPAFIKLGQILSTRPDIIPLEFCKEFEKLQDDVPPFEYKKVEEVRLLYQWAW
;
A
#
# COMPACT_ATOMS: atom_id res chain seq x y z
N MET A 1 -1.62 31.91 -12.52
CA MET A 1 -0.61 30.83 -12.60
C MET A 1 0.33 30.82 -11.38
N PHE A 2 -0.18 30.87 -10.14
CA PHE A 2 0.63 30.72 -8.91
C PHE A 2 -0.12 30.07 -7.73
N LEU A 3 -1.43 29.84 -7.85
CA LEU A 3 -2.23 29.21 -6.79
C LEU A 3 -2.13 27.67 -6.77
N GLY A 4 -1.70 27.02 -7.86
CA GLY A 4 -1.66 25.56 -7.98
C GLY A 4 -0.46 24.85 -7.33
N VAL A 5 0.60 25.59 -6.97
CA VAL A 5 1.81 25.01 -6.36
C VAL A 5 1.67 24.87 -4.83
N ILE A 6 0.83 25.71 -4.21
CA ILE A 6 0.63 25.73 -2.75
C ILE A 6 -0.30 24.58 -2.32
N THR A 7 -1.28 24.20 -3.14
CA THR A 7 -2.23 23.10 -2.85
C THR A 7 -1.58 21.72 -2.84
N GLN A 8 -0.52 21.46 -3.62
CA GLN A 8 0.22 20.19 -3.53
C GLN A 8 0.96 20.02 -2.19
N LYS A 9 1.44 21.13 -1.60
CA LYS A 9 2.24 21.09 -0.38
C LYS A 9 1.42 20.64 0.85
N ILE A 10 0.12 20.97 0.87
CA ILE A 10 -0.81 20.61 1.95
C ILE A 10 -1.26 19.15 1.82
N GLN A 11 -1.56 18.67 0.60
CA GLN A 11 -1.90 17.27 0.33
C GLN A 11 -0.79 16.29 0.78
N ASN A 12 0.47 16.67 0.59
CA ASN A 12 1.61 15.83 0.97
C ASN A 12 1.68 15.53 2.47
N ILE A 13 1.22 16.45 3.33
CA ILE A 13 1.26 16.27 4.79
C ILE A 13 0.15 15.31 5.25
N ASP A 14 -1.04 15.39 4.65
CA ASP A 14 -2.13 14.47 4.98
C ASP A 14 -1.82 13.05 4.50
N ARG A 15 -1.20 12.91 3.33
CA ARG A 15 -0.69 11.63 2.81
C ARG A 15 0.41 11.05 3.69
N LEU A 16 1.37 11.87 4.12
CA LEU A 16 2.41 11.44 5.07
C LEU A 16 1.80 10.94 6.39
N ARG A 17 0.78 11.63 6.90
CA ARG A 17 0.07 11.21 8.12
C ARG A 17 -0.60 9.84 7.94
N GLN A 18 -1.28 9.62 6.81
CA GLN A 18 -1.89 8.34 6.49
C GLN A 18 -0.84 7.21 6.44
N ILE A 19 0.30 7.46 5.79
CA ILE A 19 1.40 6.48 5.72
C ILE A 19 1.89 6.12 7.12
N ILE A 20 2.17 7.12 7.95
CA ILE A 20 2.64 6.92 9.33
C ILE A 20 1.59 6.14 10.15
N GLN A 21 0.32 6.46 9.98
CA GLN A 21 -0.77 5.80 10.70
C GLN A 21 -0.88 4.30 10.36
N VAL A 22 -0.78 3.95 9.08
CA VAL A 22 -0.78 2.54 8.64
C VAL A 22 0.46 1.81 9.16
N LEU A 23 1.64 2.45 9.13
CA LEU A 23 2.86 1.87 9.71
C LEU A 23 2.68 1.56 11.20
N VAL A 24 2.15 2.50 11.98
CA VAL A 24 1.88 2.30 13.41
C VAL A 24 0.85 1.20 13.64
N LYS A 25 -0.22 1.14 12.83
CA LYS A 25 -1.28 0.13 12.91
C LYS A 25 -0.70 -1.31 12.82
N TYR A 26 0.28 -1.53 11.95
CA TYR A 26 0.89 -2.86 11.74
C TYR A 26 2.17 -3.10 12.57
N GLY A 27 2.45 -2.27 13.57
CA GLY A 27 3.57 -2.49 14.50
C GLY A 27 4.92 -1.94 14.04
N PHE A 28 4.95 -1.10 12.99
CA PHE A 28 6.16 -0.41 12.52
C PHE A 28 6.36 0.96 13.17
N GLY A 29 5.76 1.21 14.33
CA GLY A 29 5.88 2.47 15.07
C GLY A 29 7.33 2.85 15.41
N TYR A 30 8.20 1.85 15.63
CA TYR A 30 9.62 2.07 15.89
C TYR A 30 10.35 2.81 14.75
N ILE A 31 9.86 2.70 13.50
CA ILE A 31 10.45 3.40 12.34
C ILE A 31 10.27 4.92 12.51
N ILE A 32 9.16 5.33 13.10
CA ILE A 32 8.83 6.75 13.32
C ILE A 32 9.78 7.37 14.33
N ASP A 33 10.09 6.64 15.41
CA ASP A 33 11.03 7.08 16.44
C ASP A 33 12.44 7.23 15.87
N ARG A 34 12.84 6.32 14.98
CA ARG A 34 14.15 6.36 14.29
C ARG A 34 14.26 7.53 13.30
N LEU A 35 13.16 7.91 12.68
CA LEU A 35 13.09 9.03 11.75
C LEU A 35 12.94 10.39 12.43
N LYS A 36 12.89 10.45 13.78
CA LYS A 36 12.68 11.67 14.58
C LYS A 36 11.46 12.49 14.14
N ILE A 37 10.41 11.81 13.68
CA ILE A 37 9.19 12.48 13.25
C ILE A 37 8.49 13.02 14.49
N ASP A 38 8.14 14.33 14.49
CA ASP A 38 7.44 14.94 15.61
C ASP A 38 6.09 14.24 15.83
N HIS A 39 5.94 13.60 16.98
CA HIS A 39 4.74 12.88 17.41
C HIS A 39 3.47 13.77 17.39
N LYS A 40 3.62 15.11 17.39
CA LYS A 40 2.52 16.06 17.19
C LYS A 40 1.82 15.90 15.83
N ILE A 41 2.52 15.43 14.80
CA ILE A 41 1.97 15.17 13.46
C ILE A 41 0.97 13.99 13.50
N ILE A 42 1.24 13.02 14.38
CA ILE A 42 0.48 11.77 14.54
C ILE A 42 -0.77 12.01 15.39
N ARG A 43 -0.65 12.86 16.43
CA ARG A 43 -1.69 13.12 17.44
C ARG A 43 -2.92 13.89 16.92
N LYS A 44 -2.79 14.66 15.85
CA LYS A 44 -3.77 15.71 15.51
C LYS A 44 -5.07 15.21 14.86
N ASN A 45 -5.09 14.00 14.30
CA ASN A 45 -6.25 13.37 13.67
C ASN A 45 -6.05 11.85 13.66
N LEU A 46 -6.18 11.18 14.80
CA LEU A 46 -6.24 9.70 14.81
C LEU A 46 -7.47 9.31 13.98
N ILE A 47 -7.25 8.89 12.74
CA ILE A 47 -8.24 8.13 12.01
C ILE A 47 -8.45 6.90 12.87
N VAL A 48 -9.66 6.77 13.43
CA VAL A 48 -10.08 5.56 14.12
C VAL A 48 -10.18 4.51 13.02
N PHE A 49 -9.07 3.84 12.73
CA PHE A 49 -9.13 2.56 12.03
C PHE A 49 -10.12 1.73 12.85
N GLY A 50 -11.17 1.22 12.21
CA GLY A 50 -12.13 0.31 12.86
C GLY A 50 -11.38 -0.80 13.60
N PRO A 51 -12.01 -1.50 14.56
CA PRO A 51 -11.32 -2.41 15.47
C PRO A 51 -10.70 -3.58 14.70
N VAL A 52 -9.52 -3.39 14.12
CA VAL A 52 -8.60 -4.47 13.85
C VAL A 52 -8.22 -4.95 15.23
N LYS A 53 -8.71 -6.13 15.62
CA LYS A 53 -8.41 -6.70 16.93
C LYS A 53 -6.89 -6.73 17.02
N ARG A 54 -6.33 -5.96 17.95
CA ARG A 54 -4.87 -5.84 18.12
C ARG A 54 -4.22 -7.22 18.22
N LEU A 55 -4.95 -8.20 18.78
CA LEU A 55 -4.55 -9.60 18.88
C LEU A 55 -4.15 -10.19 17.52
N ASP A 56 -4.98 -10.01 16.48
CA ASP A 56 -4.74 -10.58 15.15
C ASP A 56 -3.45 -10.05 14.50
N ILE A 57 -3.05 -8.81 14.79
CA ILE A 57 -1.84 -8.19 14.20
C ILE A 57 -0.56 -8.73 14.86
N TYR A 58 -0.57 -8.99 16.16
CA TYR A 58 0.62 -9.48 16.88
C TYR A 58 0.90 -10.96 16.58
N ASP A 59 -0.12 -11.72 16.16
CA ASP A 59 0.05 -13.11 15.72
C ASP A 59 0.63 -13.23 14.30
N MET A 60 0.63 -12.14 13.53
CA MET A 60 1.22 -12.11 12.19
C MET A 60 2.75 -12.01 12.24
N SER A 61 3.42 -12.74 11.35
CA SER A 61 4.85 -12.58 11.13
C SER A 61 5.18 -11.20 10.56
N MET A 62 6.43 -10.75 10.76
CA MET A 62 6.88 -9.43 10.27
C MET A 62 6.68 -9.24 8.75
N PRO A 63 7.00 -10.22 7.87
CA PRO A 63 6.71 -10.14 6.44
C PRO A 63 5.22 -9.91 6.13
N VAL A 64 4.33 -10.63 6.82
CA VAL A 64 2.87 -10.53 6.61
C VAL A 64 2.38 -9.13 6.96
N ARG A 65 2.85 -8.58 8.07
CA ARG A 65 2.51 -7.20 8.47
C ARG A 65 3.02 -6.19 7.47
N ALA A 66 4.23 -6.38 6.93
CA ALA A 66 4.78 -5.51 5.90
C ALA A 66 3.96 -5.56 4.61
N ARG A 67 3.51 -6.74 4.17
CA ARG A 67 2.62 -6.86 3.01
C ARG A 67 1.31 -6.13 3.25
N LYS A 68 0.70 -6.32 4.42
CA LYS A 68 -0.55 -5.66 4.80
C LYS A 68 -0.43 -4.13 4.85
N VAL A 69 0.72 -3.60 5.27
CA VAL A 69 1.04 -2.18 5.11
C VAL A 69 0.96 -1.79 3.64
N LEU A 70 1.62 -2.50 2.73
CA LEU A 70 1.64 -2.17 1.31
C LEU A 70 0.26 -2.29 0.63
N GLU A 71 -0.60 -3.19 1.09
CA GLU A 71 -2.00 -3.32 0.62
C GLU A 71 -2.90 -2.17 1.09
N GLU A 72 -2.71 -1.72 2.33
CA GLU A 72 -3.52 -0.65 2.92
C GLU A 72 -3.03 0.75 2.54
N LEU A 73 -1.73 0.87 2.25
CA LEU A 73 -1.20 2.03 1.57
C LEU A 73 -1.68 2.01 0.11
N GLU A 74 -2.12 3.17 -0.39
CA GLU A 74 -2.68 3.35 -1.75
C GLU A 74 -1.95 2.60 -2.89
N PRO A 75 -2.59 2.40 -4.06
CA PRO A 75 -2.12 1.52 -5.16
C PRO A 75 -0.66 1.65 -5.60
N ALA A 76 0.00 2.78 -5.36
CA ALA A 76 1.43 2.96 -5.61
C ALA A 76 2.32 2.01 -4.77
N PHE A 77 1.92 1.67 -3.55
CA PHE A 77 2.71 0.82 -2.65
C PHE A 77 2.62 -0.67 -3.00
N ILE A 78 1.51 -1.11 -3.62
CA ILE A 78 1.38 -2.45 -4.18
C ILE A 78 2.48 -2.70 -5.23
N LYS A 79 2.66 -1.75 -6.16
CA LYS A 79 3.72 -1.83 -7.19
C LYS A 79 5.12 -1.86 -6.58
N LEU A 80 5.36 -1.10 -5.51
CA LEU A 80 6.63 -1.14 -4.79
C LEU A 80 6.87 -2.53 -4.17
N GLY A 81 5.85 -3.15 -3.58
CA GLY A 81 5.93 -4.53 -3.09
C GLY A 81 6.27 -5.54 -4.19
N GLN A 82 5.62 -5.41 -5.35
CA GLN A 82 5.91 -6.26 -6.52
C GLN A 82 7.36 -6.13 -6.98
N ILE A 83 7.91 -4.91 -7.05
CA ILE A 83 9.32 -4.69 -7.41
C ILE A 83 10.25 -5.28 -6.34
N LEU A 84 9.94 -5.09 -5.05
CA LEU A 84 10.77 -5.62 -3.96
C LEU A 84 10.72 -7.16 -3.89
N SER A 85 9.61 -7.79 -4.29
CA SER A 85 9.46 -9.24 -4.27
C SER A 85 10.52 -9.97 -5.10
N THR A 86 11.03 -9.34 -6.14
CA THR A 86 12.06 -9.92 -7.04
C THR A 86 13.49 -9.54 -6.65
N ARG A 87 13.68 -8.80 -5.55
CA ARG A 87 14.96 -8.23 -5.12
C ARG A 87 15.42 -8.73 -3.74
N PRO A 88 15.83 -10.00 -3.63
CA PRO A 88 16.36 -10.58 -2.38
C PRO A 88 17.70 -9.96 -1.95
N ASP A 89 18.31 -9.14 -2.80
CA ASP A 89 19.48 -8.32 -2.50
C ASP A 89 19.13 -7.08 -1.64
N ILE A 90 17.87 -6.62 -1.65
CA ILE A 90 17.41 -5.44 -0.89
C ILE A 90 16.69 -5.84 0.40
N ILE A 91 15.87 -6.89 0.36
CA ILE A 91 15.05 -7.34 1.49
C ILE A 91 15.27 -8.84 1.76
N PRO A 92 15.08 -9.31 3.00
CA PRO A 92 15.25 -10.73 3.31
C PRO A 92 14.29 -11.61 2.49
N LEU A 93 14.72 -12.82 2.16
CA LEU A 93 13.97 -13.75 1.31
C LEU A 93 12.53 -14.03 1.81
N GLU A 94 12.31 -14.02 3.12
CA GLU A 94 10.98 -14.18 3.72
C GLU A 94 10.02 -13.05 3.33
N PHE A 95 10.52 -11.83 3.18
CA PHE A 95 9.73 -10.69 2.70
C PHE A 95 9.47 -10.80 1.21
N CYS A 96 10.45 -11.25 0.41
CA CYS A 96 10.26 -11.50 -1.02
C CYS A 96 9.09 -12.46 -1.26
N LYS A 97 9.12 -13.63 -0.59
CA LYS A 97 8.07 -14.66 -0.67
C LYS A 97 6.70 -14.15 -0.24
N GLU A 98 6.64 -13.31 0.79
CA GLU A 98 5.37 -12.74 1.20
C GLU A 98 4.88 -11.69 0.20
N PHE A 99 5.76 -10.85 -0.34
CA PHE A 99 5.40 -9.80 -1.31
C PHE A 99 5.06 -10.35 -2.70
N GLU A 100 5.47 -11.57 -3.05
CA GLU A 100 4.98 -12.28 -4.24
C GLU A 100 3.44 -12.37 -4.25
N LYS A 101 2.80 -12.44 -3.07
CA LYS A 101 1.33 -12.46 -2.93
C LYS A 101 0.66 -11.13 -3.31
N LEU A 102 1.42 -10.06 -3.53
CA LEU A 102 0.93 -8.78 -4.07
C LEU A 102 0.85 -8.78 -5.60
N GLN A 103 1.41 -9.81 -6.24
CA GLN A 103 1.27 -9.99 -7.68
C GLN A 103 -0.14 -10.52 -7.94
N ASP A 104 -0.83 -9.96 -8.94
CA ASP A 104 -2.14 -10.45 -9.35
C ASP A 104 -1.98 -11.88 -9.88
N ASP A 105 -2.51 -12.85 -9.15
CA ASP A 105 -2.77 -14.18 -9.69
C ASP A 105 -4.07 -14.08 -10.50
N VAL A 106 -3.99 -13.52 -11.72
CA VAL A 106 -5.14 -13.49 -12.61
C VAL A 106 -5.32 -14.92 -13.15
N PRO A 107 -6.36 -15.66 -12.75
CA PRO A 107 -6.65 -16.93 -13.39
C PRO A 107 -6.82 -16.72 -14.90
N PRO A 108 -6.36 -17.65 -15.75
CA PRO A 108 -6.44 -17.51 -17.20
C PRO A 108 -7.85 -17.09 -17.60
N PHE A 109 -7.97 -15.91 -18.21
CA PHE A 109 -9.27 -15.42 -18.64
C PHE A 109 -9.81 -16.35 -19.74
N GLU A 110 -11.04 -16.83 -19.60
CA GLU A 110 -11.70 -17.58 -20.67
C GLU A 110 -11.82 -16.69 -21.91
N TYR A 111 -11.08 -17.01 -22.97
CA TYR A 111 -11.00 -16.24 -24.22
C TYR A 111 -12.36 -15.90 -24.86
N LYS A 112 -13.43 -16.57 -24.45
CA LYS A 112 -14.79 -16.39 -24.98
C LYS A 112 -15.41 -15.00 -24.75
N LYS A 113 -14.90 -14.19 -23.82
CA LYS A 113 -15.41 -12.84 -23.53
C LYS A 113 -14.70 -11.69 -24.26
N VAL A 114 -13.56 -11.97 -24.91
CA VAL A 114 -12.78 -10.93 -25.61
C VAL A 114 -13.34 -10.67 -27.02
N GLU A 115 -13.91 -11.69 -27.66
CA GLU A 115 -14.53 -11.57 -28.98
C GLU A 115 -15.75 -10.62 -29.00
N GLU A 116 -16.53 -10.59 -27.92
CA GLU A 116 -17.75 -9.79 -27.83
C GLU A 116 -17.47 -8.29 -27.70
N VAL A 117 -16.40 -7.92 -26.99
CA VAL A 117 -15.92 -6.52 -26.92
C VAL A 117 -15.34 -6.07 -28.26
N ARG A 118 -14.72 -6.98 -29.03
CA ARG A 118 -14.13 -6.66 -30.34
C ARG A 118 -15.20 -6.35 -31.40
N LEU A 119 -16.36 -6.98 -31.34
CA LEU A 119 -17.44 -6.82 -32.33
C LEU A 119 -18.25 -5.52 -32.14
N LEU A 120 -18.32 -4.97 -30.93
CA LEU A 120 -19.04 -3.72 -30.65
C LEU A 120 -18.33 -2.46 -31.19
N TYR A 121 -17.01 -2.49 -31.36
CA TYR A 121 -16.24 -1.34 -31.87
C TYR A 121 -16.08 -1.31 -33.40
N GLN A 122 -16.52 -2.34 -34.13
CA GLN A 122 -16.48 -2.36 -35.59
C GLN A 122 -17.68 -1.68 -36.28
N TRP A 123 -18.73 -1.31 -35.51
CA TRP A 123 -19.99 -0.76 -36.06
C TRP A 123 -20.26 0.69 -35.63
N ALA A 124 -19.25 1.40 -35.10
CA ALA A 124 -19.37 2.78 -34.63
C ALA A 124 -18.62 3.79 -35.53
N TRP A 125 -18.63 3.56 -36.85
CA TRP A 125 -18.28 4.55 -37.88
C TRP A 125 -19.39 4.62 -38.92
#